data_AF-A0AAW8G284-F1
#
_entry.id   AF-A0AAW8G284-F1
#
_cell.length_a   1.000
_cell.length_b   1.000
_cell.length_c   1.000
_cell.angle_alpha   90.00
_cell.angle_beta   90.00
_cell.angle_gamma   90.00
#
_symmetry.space_group_name_H-M   'P 1'
#
loop_
_entity.id
_entity.type
_entity.pdbx_description
1 polymer ?
#
loop_
_entity_poly.entity_id
_entity_poly.type
_entity_poly.pdbx_seq_one_letter_code
_entity_poly.pdbx_strand_id
1 'polypeptide(L)' 'MEYNAKTDEYVNMLEAGIIDPTKVTRVALENAASVSGMLLTTECVITEVKKDEPAMPMGGGMPGMM' A
#
# COMPACT_ATOMS: atom_id res chain seq x y z
N MET A 1 -27.10 -14.20 -10.87
CA MET A 1 -27.29 -13.89 -9.44
C MET A 1 -25.93 -14.03 -8.78
N GLU A 2 -25.46 -13.00 -8.12
CA GLU A 2 -24.19 -12.96 -7.38
C GLU A 2 -24.48 -12.67 -5.90
N TYR A 3 -23.48 -12.83 -5.03
CA TYR A 3 -23.65 -12.74 -3.59
C TYR A 3 -23.60 -11.29 -3.09
N ASN A 4 -24.66 -10.84 -2.40
CA ASN A 4 -24.71 -9.56 -1.72
C ASN A 4 -24.19 -9.72 -0.28
N ALA A 5 -22.96 -9.31 -0.04
CA ALA A 5 -22.30 -9.41 1.26
C ALA A 5 -22.96 -8.60 2.39
N LYS A 6 -23.90 -7.68 2.10
CA LYS A 6 -24.63 -6.92 3.12
C LYS A 6 -25.83 -7.69 3.67
N THR A 7 -26.46 -8.54 2.85
CA THR A 7 -27.72 -9.23 3.19
C THR A 7 -27.61 -10.75 3.18
N ASP A 8 -26.45 -11.31 2.81
CA ASP A 8 -26.21 -12.75 2.69
C ASP A 8 -27.12 -13.48 1.68
N GLU A 9 -27.59 -12.75 0.67
CA GLU A 9 -28.49 -13.27 -0.36
C GLU A 9 -27.87 -13.19 -1.75
N TYR A 10 -28.30 -14.09 -2.63
CA TYR A 10 -27.95 -14.02 -4.05
C TYR A 10 -28.93 -13.10 -4.77
N VAL A 11 -28.41 -12.12 -5.53
CA VAL A 11 -29.21 -11.09 -6.23
C VAL A 11 -28.67 -10.81 -7.63
N ASN A 12 -29.46 -10.17 -8.49
CA ASN A 12 -28.94 -9.56 -9.71
C ASN A 12 -28.26 -8.23 -9.32
N MET A 13 -26.94 -8.12 -9.50
CA MET A 13 -26.17 -6.96 -9.02
C MET A 13 -26.55 -5.65 -9.72
N LEU A 14 -26.85 -5.70 -11.02
CA LEU A 14 -27.27 -4.53 -11.77
C LEU A 14 -28.62 -4.00 -11.30
N GLU A 15 -29.60 -4.90 -11.12
CA GLU A 15 -30.93 -4.53 -10.62
C GLU A 15 -30.89 -4.06 -9.17
N ALA A 16 -30.00 -4.65 -8.34
CA ALA A 16 -29.78 -4.26 -6.96
C ALA A 16 -28.98 -2.94 -6.81
N GLY A 17 -28.47 -2.37 -7.91
CA GLY A 17 -27.68 -1.14 -7.91
C GLY A 17 -26.25 -1.31 -7.35
N ILE A 18 -25.75 -2.54 -7.24
CA ILE A 18 -24.39 -2.87 -6.82
C ILE A 18 -23.51 -2.84 -8.07
N ILE A 19 -22.95 -1.67 -8.37
CA ILE A 19 -22.29 -1.39 -9.64
C ILE A 19 -20.93 -0.76 -9.40
N ASP A 20 -19.89 -1.31 -10.01
CA ASP A 20 -18.56 -0.71 -10.08
C ASP A 20 -18.29 -0.09 -11.45
N PRO A 21 -17.73 1.13 -11.54
CA PRO A 21 -17.34 1.71 -12.81
C PRO A 21 -16.26 0.87 -13.51
N THR A 22 -16.39 0.67 -14.82
CA THR A 22 -15.44 -0.16 -15.61
C THR A 22 -13.98 0.24 -15.41
N LYS A 23 -13.68 1.54 -15.34
CA LYS A 23 -12.32 2.03 -15.11
C LYS A 23 -11.76 1.58 -13.76
N VAL A 24 -12.58 1.54 -12.71
CA VAL A 24 -12.15 1.18 -11.36
C VAL A 24 -11.68 -0.26 -11.34
N THR A 25 -12.51 -1.20 -11.81
CA THR A 25 -12.16 -2.62 -11.81
C THR A 25 -10.96 -2.91 -12.72
N ARG A 26 -10.88 -2.30 -13.93
CA ARG A 26 -9.73 -2.54 -14.83
C ARG A 26 -8.43 -2.03 -14.21
N VAL A 27 -8.42 -0.81 -13.68
CA VAL A 27 -7.19 -0.18 -13.18
C VAL A 27 -6.73 -0.89 -11.91
N ALA A 28 -7.65 -1.35 -11.06
CA ALA A 28 -7.32 -2.17 -9.91
C ALA A 28 -6.58 -3.45 -10.33
N LEU A 29 -7.09 -4.17 -11.33
CA LEU A 29 -6.45 -5.38 -11.84
C LEU A 29 -5.11 -5.10 -12.53
N GLU A 30 -5.05 -4.10 -13.41
CA GLU A 30 -3.83 -3.70 -14.13
C GLU A 30 -2.70 -3.33 -13.17
N ASN A 31 -3.01 -2.53 -12.13
CA ASN A 31 -2.02 -2.13 -11.13
C ASN A 31 -1.56 -3.31 -10.27
N ALA A 32 -2.48 -4.19 -9.86
CA ALA A 32 -2.15 -5.38 -9.08
C ALA A 32 -1.24 -6.33 -9.88
N ALA A 33 -1.57 -6.57 -11.16
CA ALA A 33 -0.75 -7.37 -12.05
C ALA A 33 0.63 -6.74 -12.29
N SER A 34 0.71 -5.42 -12.44
CA SER A 34 1.98 -4.69 -12.62
C SER A 34 2.92 -4.85 -11.42
N VAL A 35 2.43 -4.60 -10.20
CA VAL A 35 3.24 -4.76 -8.98
C VAL A 35 3.63 -6.23 -8.77
N SER A 36 2.69 -7.16 -8.99
CA SER A 36 2.98 -8.59 -8.87
C SER A 36 4.04 -9.04 -9.86
N GLY A 37 3.98 -8.57 -11.11
CA GLY A 37 4.97 -8.88 -12.14
C GLY A 37 6.36 -8.36 -11.77
N MET A 38 6.45 -7.13 -11.27
CA MET A 38 7.72 -6.57 -10.77
C MET A 38 8.29 -7.37 -9.61
N LEU A 39 7.46 -7.75 -8.64
CA LEU A 39 7.91 -8.54 -7.48
C LEU A 39 8.39 -9.94 -7.89
N LEU A 40 7.67 -10.61 -8.80
CA LEU A 40 8.04 -11.96 -9.27
C LEU A 40 9.37 -11.99 -10.02
N THR A 41 9.75 -10.92 -10.69
CA THR A 41 11.02 -10.83 -11.44
C THR A 41 12.14 -10.16 -10.63
N THR A 42 11.85 -9.71 -9.41
CA THR A 42 12.84 -9.13 -8.50
C THR A 42 13.49 -10.23 -7.68
N GLU A 43 14.70 -10.62 -8.07
CA GLU A 43 15.45 -11.71 -7.41
C GLU A 43 15.96 -11.35 -6.00
N CYS A 44 16.20 -10.06 -5.72
CA CYS A 44 16.65 -9.62 -4.40
C CYS A 44 16.22 -8.18 -4.08
N VAL A 45 16.07 -7.90 -2.78
CA VAL A 45 15.88 -6.56 -2.24
C VAL A 45 17.02 -6.28 -1.28
N ILE A 46 17.78 -5.22 -1.53
CA ILE A 46 18.90 -4.80 -0.67
C ILE A 46 18.42 -3.69 0.24
N THR A 47 18.64 -3.85 1.54
CA THR A 47 18.30 -2.85 2.55
C THR A 47 19.57 -2.43 3.30
N GLU A 48 19.61 -1.17 3.72
CA GLU A 48 20.69 -0.71 4.59
C GLU A 48 20.59 -1.34 5.98
N VAL A 49 21.73 -1.76 6.53
CA VAL A 49 21.80 -2.20 7.93
C VAL A 49 21.67 -0.97 8.81
N LYS A 50 20.81 -1.04 9.82
CA LYS A 50 20.70 0.01 10.84
C LYS A 50 22.06 0.22 11.47
N LYS A 51 22.64 1.40 11.27
CA LYS A 51 23.88 1.81 11.92
C LYS A 51 23.55 2.38 13.29
N ASP A 52 24.29 1.96 14.31
CA ASP A 52 24.38 2.73 15.55
C ASP A 52 25.24 3.96 15.25
N GLU A 53 24.61 4.98 14.69
CA GLU A 53 25.22 6.30 14.66
C GLU A 53 25.28 6.77 16.12
N PRO A 54 26.47 7.13 16.64
CA PRO A 54 26.54 7.75 17.95
C PRO A 54 25.59 8.93 17.91
N ALA A 55 24.69 9.02 18.90
CA ALA A 55 23.87 10.21 19.08
C ALA A 55 24.82 11.39 18.98
N MET A 56 24.70 12.16 17.89
CA MET A 56 25.44 13.39 17.71
C MET A 56 25.31 14.10 19.05
N PRO A 57 26.42 14.41 19.75
CA PRO A 57 26.32 15.16 20.98
C PRO A 57 25.49 16.37 20.63
N MET A 58 24.26 16.43 21.14
CA MET A 58 23.50 17.67 21.19
C MET A 58 24.40 18.57 22.01
N GLY A 59 25.18 19.38 21.28
CA GLY A 59 26.30 20.12 21.80
C GLY A 59 25.86 20.76 23.08
N GLY A 60 26.48 20.30 24.16
CA GLY A 60 26.26 20.84 25.49
C GLY A 60 26.32 22.36 25.39
N GLY A 61 25.44 23.00 26.16
CA GLY A 61 25.34 24.44 26.20
C GLY A 61 26.71 25.08 26.18
N MET A 62 26.83 26.16 25.42
CA MET A 62 27.84 27.17 25.67
C MET A 62 27.20 28.17 26.66
N PRO A 63 27.31 27.97 27.99
CA PRO A 63 27.03 29.03 28.94
C PRO A 63 28.12 30.09 28.76
N GLY A 64 27.74 31.21 28.18
CA GLY A 64 28.42 32.49 28.33
C GLY A 64 29.85 32.56 27.79
N MET A 65 29.98 33.17 26.61
CA MET A 65 31.06 34.15 26.40
C MET A 65 30.61 35.17 25.38
N MET A 66 30.91 36.43 25.70
CA MET A 66 30.74 37.64 24.89
C MET A 66 30.93 37.44 23.38
#